data_AF-R9N437-F1
#
_entry.id   AF-R9N437-F1
#
_cell.length_a   1.000
_cell.length_b   1.000
_cell.length_c   1.000
_cell.angle_alpha   90.00
_cell.angle_beta   90.00
_cell.angle_gamma   90.00
#
_symmetry.space_group_name_H-M   'P 1'
#
loop_
_entity.id
_entity.type
_entity.pdbx_description
1 polymer ?
#
loop_
_entity_poly.entity_id
_entity_poly.type
_entity_poly.pdbx_seq_one_letter_code
_entity_poly.pdbx_strand_id
1 'polypeptide(L)'
;MKKTTINFTLLMGAVVVMILSIWGPEQLAMYKDRMVLDHINIQEVETEGAGYRYTLAVNEKLYILSQALLSQSLPESEQNTLTKIESETGAYLDLDGTYAFVVNHKGPTGKEITNEEIFSTCNEMLASLKEIHIIPDTVRDVDSTNYEAVLYSAIDVLEPRNNVAVWKVSLSTNRQNADKSNRLIDAYLDADSGKVYEFYVRTQLKWEEIDTYEIVKAWASYMGLPVPSEYETDNPLLESTPYYKKYVFSGMGEQKTIVTIGFYEGINELFLKISK
;
A
#
# COMPACT_ATOMS: atom_id res chain seq x y z
N MET A 1 41.54 26.83 65.19
CA MET A 1 40.17 27.06 64.67
C MET A 1 40.04 27.00 63.14
N LYS A 2 41.08 27.27 62.32
CA LYS A 2 40.97 27.28 60.84
C LYS A 2 40.77 25.91 60.17
N LYS A 3 41.35 24.81 60.68
CA LYS A 3 41.26 23.48 60.03
C LYS A 3 39.88 22.80 60.17
N THR A 4 39.23 22.95 61.31
CA THR A 4 37.92 22.33 61.57
C THR A 4 36.80 22.96 60.74
N THR A 5 36.85 24.29 60.54
CA THR A 5 35.91 25.00 59.66
C THR A 5 36.06 24.58 58.20
N ILE A 6 37.31 24.45 57.71
CA ILE A 6 37.58 24.01 56.33
C ILE A 6 37.10 22.58 56.10
N ASN A 7 37.33 21.67 57.04
CA ASN A 7 36.85 20.29 56.94
C ASN A 7 35.32 20.21 56.93
N PHE A 8 34.64 21.07 57.72
CA PHE A 8 33.18 21.12 57.73
C PHE A 8 32.63 21.67 56.41
N THR A 9 33.25 22.71 55.83
CA THR A 9 32.87 23.24 54.52
C THR A 9 33.09 22.23 53.41
N LEU A 10 34.20 21.48 53.44
CA LEU A 10 34.46 20.40 52.49
C LEU A 10 33.45 19.26 52.60
N LEU A 11 33.09 18.87 53.82
CA LEU A 11 32.11 17.81 54.06
C LEU A 11 30.71 18.24 53.61
N MET A 12 30.31 19.49 53.88
CA MET A 12 29.06 20.05 53.37
C MET A 12 29.06 20.13 51.84
N GLY A 13 30.18 20.54 51.23
CA GLY A 13 30.35 20.54 49.78
C GLY A 13 30.22 19.15 49.17
N ALA A 14 30.83 18.14 49.80
CA ALA A 14 30.73 16.75 49.36
C ALA A 14 29.30 16.21 49.44
N VAL A 15 28.55 16.55 50.50
CA VAL A 15 27.13 16.19 50.63
C VAL A 15 26.28 16.85 49.55
N VAL A 16 26.51 18.14 49.24
CA VAL A 16 25.79 18.85 48.17
C VAL A 16 26.08 18.24 46.80
N VAL A 17 27.34 17.92 46.50
CA VAL A 17 27.71 17.24 45.24
C VAL A 17 27.04 15.88 45.16
N MET A 18 27.03 15.10 46.25
CA MET A 18 26.39 13.78 46.29
C MET A 18 24.88 13.88 46.02
N ILE A 19 24.19 14.86 46.63
CA ILE A 19 22.75 15.10 46.40
C ILE A 19 22.50 15.51 44.94
N LEU A 20 23.32 16.42 44.39
CA LEU A 20 23.20 16.85 42.99
C LEU A 20 23.51 15.72 42.00
N SER A 21 24.43 14.81 42.33
CA SER A 21 24.74 13.64 41.49
C SER A 21 23.63 12.58 41.52
N ILE A 22 22.89 12.46 42.62
CA ILE A 22 21.77 11.52 42.73
C ILE A 22 20.51 12.08 42.05
N TRP A 23 20.18 13.36 42.27
CA TRP A 23 18.94 13.97 41.74
C TRP A 23 19.07 14.70 40.42
N GLY A 24 20.28 15.16 40.06
CA GLY A 24 20.53 15.91 38.84
C GLY A 24 20.21 15.13 37.55
N PRO A 25 20.68 13.87 37.40
CA PRO A 25 20.41 13.08 36.20
C PRO A 25 18.92 12.82 35.98
N GLU A 26 18.19 12.54 37.05
CA GLU A 26 16.76 12.18 37.00
C GLU A 26 15.89 13.39 36.62
N GLN A 27 16.16 14.58 37.19
CA GLN A 27 15.44 15.79 36.80
C GLN A 27 15.82 16.28 35.39
N LEU A 28 17.07 16.15 34.97
CA LEU A 28 17.49 16.49 33.60
C LEU A 28 16.87 15.53 32.57
N ALA A 29 16.72 14.24 32.92
CA ALA A 29 16.02 13.26 32.10
C ALA A 29 14.51 13.59 31.98
N MET A 30 13.82 13.86 33.10
CA MET A 30 12.41 14.26 33.07
C MET A 30 12.17 15.58 32.32
N TYR A 31 13.11 16.52 32.37
CA TYR A 31 13.03 17.78 31.62
C TYR A 31 13.20 17.55 30.11
N LYS A 32 14.14 16.69 29.71
CA LYS A 32 14.30 16.31 28.30
C LYS A 32 13.13 15.50 27.77
N ASP A 33 12.60 14.56 28.56
CA ASP A 33 11.44 13.75 28.17
C ASP A 33 10.21 14.61 27.92
N ARG A 34 10.01 15.69 28.70
CA ARG A 34 8.93 16.67 28.45
C ARG A 34 9.08 17.48 27.16
N MET A 35 10.28 17.60 26.59
CA MET A 35 10.49 18.27 25.30
C MET A 35 10.38 17.32 24.11
N VAL A 36 10.52 16.01 24.33
CA VAL A 36 10.56 15.00 23.25
C VAL A 36 9.23 14.27 23.11
N LEU A 37 8.50 14.05 24.20
CA LEU A 37 7.19 13.40 24.19
C LEU A 37 6.07 14.46 24.06
N ASP A 38 5.04 14.16 23.27
CA ASP A 38 3.89 15.02 22.94
C ASP A 38 4.15 16.29 22.10
N HIS A 39 5.35 16.47 21.55
CA HIS A 39 5.63 17.53 20.57
C HIS A 39 6.00 16.99 19.19
N ILE A 40 5.23 17.36 18.17
CA ILE A 40 5.54 17.11 16.77
C ILE A 40 6.68 18.06 16.39
N ASN A 41 7.86 17.50 16.12
CA ASN A 41 9.01 18.26 15.65
C ASN A 41 8.98 18.27 14.12
N ILE A 42 8.57 19.39 13.53
CA ILE A 42 8.47 19.55 12.08
C ILE A 42 9.77 20.17 11.59
N GLN A 43 10.50 19.45 10.75
CA GLN A 43 11.71 19.94 10.10
C GLN A 43 11.47 19.91 8.59
N GLU A 44 11.20 21.07 7.98
CA GLU A 44 11.21 21.21 6.53
C GLU A 44 12.65 21.19 6.05
N VAL A 45 12.96 20.27 5.13
CA VAL A 45 14.29 20.14 4.53
C VAL A 45 14.13 20.26 3.02
N GLU A 46 14.76 21.27 2.44
CA GLU A 46 14.70 21.59 1.00
C GLU A 46 15.55 20.65 0.12
N THR A 47 16.06 19.54 0.64
CA THR A 47 16.99 18.67 -0.09
C THR A 47 16.35 17.32 -0.42
N GLU A 48 15.85 17.20 -1.65
CA GLU A 48 15.44 15.93 -2.23
C GLU A 48 16.59 14.90 -2.16
N GLY A 49 16.31 13.70 -1.63
CA GLY A 49 17.17 12.53 -1.80
C GLY A 49 17.93 12.01 -0.56
N ALA A 50 17.81 12.60 0.62
CA ALA A 50 18.44 12.05 1.83
C ALA A 50 17.50 11.08 2.57
N GLY A 51 17.66 9.77 2.35
CA GLY A 51 17.01 8.75 3.16
C GLY A 51 17.51 8.76 4.62
N TYR A 52 16.60 8.74 5.59
CA TYR A 52 16.97 8.64 7.00
C TYR A 52 17.36 7.22 7.37
N ARG A 53 18.47 7.05 8.09
CA ARG A 53 18.85 5.78 8.72
C ARG A 53 18.79 5.92 10.24
N TYR A 54 17.75 5.36 10.84
CA TYR A 54 17.62 5.26 12.28
C TYR A 54 18.22 3.94 12.77
N THR A 55 18.98 4.00 13.87
CA THR A 55 19.46 2.81 14.60
C THR A 55 18.81 2.83 15.96
N LEU A 56 17.95 1.85 16.24
CA LEU A 56 17.18 1.76 17.49
C LEU A 56 17.88 0.84 18.49
N ALA A 57 17.70 1.13 19.78
CA ALA A 57 18.06 0.20 20.85
C ALA A 57 17.05 -0.97 20.94
N VAL A 58 17.46 -2.09 21.54
CA VAL A 58 16.67 -3.35 21.61
C VAL A 58 15.31 -3.18 22.32
N ASN A 59 15.16 -2.15 23.16
CA ASN A 59 13.95 -1.84 23.92
C ASN A 59 13.11 -0.70 23.34
N GLU A 60 13.53 -0.08 22.24
CA GLU A 60 12.79 1.03 21.61
C GLU A 60 11.79 0.49 20.57
N LYS A 61 10.56 0.98 20.64
CA LYS A 61 9.54 0.72 19.63
C LYS A 61 9.46 1.93 18.70
N LEU A 62 9.80 1.74 17.43
CA LEU A 62 9.58 2.74 16.39
C LEU A 62 8.17 2.60 15.85
N TYR A 63 7.38 3.65 16.00
CA TYR A 63 6.10 3.80 15.32
C TYR A 63 6.31 4.79 14.18
N ILE A 64 6.38 4.28 12.95
CA ILE A 64 6.41 5.13 11.76
C ILE A 64 4.97 5.54 11.49
N LEU A 65 4.60 6.75 11.89
CA LEU A 65 3.37 7.38 11.42
C LEU A 65 3.72 8.09 10.11
N SER A 66 3.77 7.35 9.01
CA SER A 66 3.76 8.01 7.71
C SER A 66 2.36 8.60 7.55
N GLN A 67 2.23 9.92 7.61
CA GLN A 67 1.13 10.56 6.92
C GLN A 67 1.35 10.17 5.45
N ALA A 68 0.66 9.13 5.01
CA ALA A 68 0.59 8.83 3.60
C ALA A 68 -0.05 10.06 2.97
N LEU A 69 0.79 10.97 2.46
CA LEU A 69 0.35 11.85 1.40
C LEU A 69 -0.24 10.91 0.37
N LEU A 70 -1.57 10.99 0.23
CA LEU A 70 -2.41 10.23 -0.69
C LEU A 70 -1.67 10.07 -2.01
N SER A 71 -0.98 8.95 -2.13
CA SER A 71 -0.23 8.56 -3.31
C SER A 71 -0.67 7.14 -3.60
N GLN A 72 -1.86 7.03 -4.17
CA GLN A 72 -2.10 5.91 -5.05
C GLN A 72 -1.09 6.05 -6.20
N SER A 73 -0.15 5.12 -6.31
CA SER A 73 0.41 4.83 -7.62
C SER A 73 -0.69 4.12 -8.40
N LEU A 74 -1.57 4.93 -9.00
CA LEU A 74 -2.42 4.44 -10.10
C LEU A 74 -1.49 3.69 -11.09
N PRO A 75 -1.94 2.57 -11.68
CA PRO A 75 -1.11 1.73 -12.57
C PRO A 75 -0.36 2.60 -13.58
N GLU A 76 0.89 2.25 -13.94
CA GLU A 76 1.63 2.94 -15.02
C GLU A 76 1.04 2.61 -16.41
N SER A 77 -0.28 2.71 -16.55
CA SER A 77 -0.97 2.69 -17.84
C SER A 77 -0.70 4.01 -18.56
N GLU A 78 -0.55 3.94 -19.88
CA GLU A 78 -0.21 5.10 -20.72
C GLU A 78 -1.23 6.25 -20.56
N GLN A 79 -2.50 5.91 -20.37
CA GLN A 79 -3.58 6.86 -20.17
C GLN A 79 -3.51 7.55 -18.80
N ASN A 80 -3.07 6.83 -17.77
CA ASN A 80 -2.83 7.38 -16.44
C ASN A 80 -1.55 8.25 -16.39
N THR A 81 -0.49 7.87 -17.13
CA THR A 81 0.71 8.71 -17.26
C THR A 81 0.44 10.04 -17.99
N LEU A 82 -0.50 10.06 -18.93
CA LEU A 82 -0.89 11.28 -19.67
C LEU A 82 -1.70 12.25 -18.79
N THR A 83 -2.59 11.75 -17.92
CA THR A 83 -3.36 12.58 -16.97
C THR A 83 -2.46 13.19 -15.88
N LYS A 84 -1.29 12.61 -15.63
CA LYS A 84 -0.29 13.14 -14.70
C LYS A 84 0.37 14.45 -15.18
N ILE A 85 0.41 14.72 -16.49
CA ILE A 85 1.08 15.89 -17.07
C ILE A 85 0.18 17.13 -17.09
N GLU A 86 -1.15 16.96 -17.13
CA GLU A 86 -2.10 18.09 -17.21
C GLU A 86 -2.55 18.63 -15.83
N SER A 87 -2.12 17.99 -14.74
CA SER A 87 -2.63 18.25 -13.38
C SER A 87 -1.68 19.08 -12.50
N GLU A 88 -0.86 19.98 -13.06
CA GLU A 88 0.00 20.89 -12.27
C GLU A 88 -0.71 22.18 -11.81
N THR A 89 -2.03 22.29 -11.92
CA THR A 89 -2.74 23.48 -11.42
C THR A 89 -4.11 23.15 -10.83
N GLY A 90 -4.17 22.79 -9.55
CA GLY A 90 -5.44 22.77 -8.82
C GLY A 90 -5.53 21.71 -7.73
N ALA A 91 -5.48 22.21 -6.49
CA ALA A 91 -5.83 21.56 -5.23
C ALA A 91 -6.97 20.51 -5.28
N TYR A 92 -6.72 19.37 -4.62
CA TYR A 92 -7.67 18.38 -4.09
C TYR A 92 -8.75 17.88 -5.06
N LEU A 93 -8.36 16.92 -5.90
CA LEU A 93 -9.28 15.84 -6.27
C LEU A 93 -9.06 14.69 -5.27
N ASP A 94 -10.00 14.65 -4.33
CA ASP A 94 -10.21 13.62 -3.32
C ASP A 94 -10.56 12.30 -4.00
N LEU A 95 -9.66 11.30 -3.93
CA LEU A 95 -9.92 9.92 -4.34
C LEU A 95 -9.33 8.97 -3.30
N ASP A 96 -10.27 8.36 -2.59
CA ASP A 96 -10.22 7.56 -1.38
C ASP A 96 -9.40 6.26 -1.54
N GLY A 97 -8.12 6.29 -1.18
CA GLY A 97 -7.33 5.08 -1.01
C GLY A 97 -7.50 4.52 0.40
N THR A 98 -8.27 3.43 0.55
CA THR A 98 -8.43 2.77 1.85
C THR A 98 -7.13 2.11 2.34
N TYR A 99 -6.25 1.73 1.41
CA TYR A 99 -5.01 1.00 1.72
C TYR A 99 -3.76 1.78 1.35
N ALA A 100 -2.76 1.74 2.25
CA ALA A 100 -1.39 2.16 1.98
C ALA A 100 -0.51 0.93 1.77
N PHE A 101 0.23 0.91 0.65
CA PHE A 101 1.16 -0.18 0.35
C PHE A 101 2.59 0.19 0.79
N VAL A 102 3.15 -0.59 1.71
CA VAL A 102 4.52 -0.42 2.19
C VAL A 102 5.39 -1.56 1.67
N VAL A 103 6.45 -1.25 0.93
CA VAL A 103 7.37 -2.26 0.38
C VAL A 103 7.99 -3.06 1.54
N ASN A 104 7.88 -4.39 1.49
CA ASN A 104 8.52 -5.26 2.45
C ASN A 104 9.94 -5.63 2.00
N HIS A 105 10.93 -4.86 2.49
CA HIS A 105 12.34 -5.13 2.22
C HIS A 105 12.91 -6.37 2.90
N LYS A 106 12.20 -6.97 3.86
CA LYS A 106 12.65 -8.21 4.53
C LYS A 106 12.34 -9.46 3.72
N GLY A 107 11.55 -9.33 2.64
CA GLY A 107 11.07 -10.46 1.85
C GLY A 107 10.09 -11.34 2.64
N PRO A 108 9.66 -12.46 2.04
CA PRO A 108 8.69 -13.37 2.65
C PRO A 108 9.26 -14.03 3.91
N THR A 109 8.44 -14.14 4.94
CA THR A 109 8.84 -14.64 6.28
C THR A 109 8.74 -16.17 6.42
N GLY A 110 8.48 -16.88 5.32
CA GLY A 110 8.44 -18.35 5.23
C GLY A 110 7.05 -18.98 5.27
N LYS A 111 5.99 -18.16 5.40
CA LYS A 111 4.59 -18.58 5.19
C LYS A 111 4.03 -18.12 3.85
N GLU A 112 4.51 -16.95 3.40
CA GLU A 112 4.11 -16.30 2.16
C GLU A 112 4.83 -16.95 0.97
N ILE A 113 4.19 -16.90 -0.20
CA ILE A 113 4.73 -17.28 -1.51
C ILE A 113 6.10 -16.62 -1.71
N THR A 114 7.09 -17.38 -2.18
CA THR A 114 8.44 -16.86 -2.36
C THR A 114 8.62 -16.09 -3.67
N ASN A 115 9.73 -15.36 -3.80
CA ASN A 115 10.10 -14.68 -5.04
C ASN A 115 10.26 -15.64 -6.24
N GLU A 116 10.64 -16.89 -5.98
CA GLU A 116 10.82 -17.91 -7.01
C GLU A 116 9.48 -18.51 -7.46
N GLU A 117 8.50 -18.56 -6.55
CA GLU A 117 7.20 -19.20 -6.76
C GLU A 117 6.15 -18.22 -7.31
N ILE A 118 6.33 -16.91 -7.12
CA ILE A 118 5.31 -15.90 -7.44
C ILE A 118 4.87 -15.91 -8.91
N PHE A 119 5.78 -16.09 -9.86
CA PHE A 119 5.41 -16.14 -11.28
C PHE A 119 4.65 -17.40 -11.63
N SER A 120 5.00 -18.55 -11.03
CA SER A 120 4.23 -19.80 -11.19
C SER A 120 2.82 -19.63 -10.62
N THR A 121 2.74 -19.11 -9.39
CA THR A 121 1.47 -18.87 -8.69
C THR A 121 0.58 -17.89 -9.46
N CYS A 122 1.18 -16.82 -10.01
CA CYS A 122 0.45 -15.86 -10.83
C CYS A 122 -0.07 -16.50 -12.13
N ASN A 123 0.70 -17.39 -12.77
CA ASN A 123 0.22 -18.13 -13.94
C ASN A 123 -0.90 -19.13 -13.61
N GLU A 124 -0.85 -19.79 -12.45
CA GLU A 124 -1.94 -20.64 -11.96
C GLU A 124 -3.22 -19.83 -11.68
N MET A 125 -3.05 -18.64 -11.08
CA MET A 125 -4.14 -17.67 -10.91
C MET A 125 -4.72 -17.25 -12.26
N LEU A 126 -3.88 -16.86 -13.23
CA LEU A 126 -4.33 -16.48 -14.58
C LEU A 126 -5.07 -17.62 -15.28
N ALA A 127 -4.58 -18.86 -15.16
CA ALA A 127 -5.27 -20.04 -15.70
C ALA A 127 -6.65 -20.23 -15.07
N SER A 128 -6.76 -20.05 -13.76
CA SER A 128 -8.05 -20.13 -13.05
C SER A 128 -9.02 -19.04 -13.52
N LEU A 129 -8.54 -17.79 -13.69
CA LEU A 129 -9.37 -16.68 -14.17
C LEU A 129 -9.84 -16.88 -15.62
N LYS A 130 -9.01 -17.49 -16.48
CA LYS A 130 -9.36 -17.87 -17.85
C LYS A 130 -10.47 -18.93 -17.85
N GLU A 131 -10.32 -19.99 -17.05
CA GLU A 131 -11.31 -21.07 -16.95
C GLU A 131 -12.69 -20.57 -16.52
N ILE A 132 -12.75 -19.63 -15.57
CA ILE A 132 -14.00 -19.02 -15.10
C ILE A 132 -14.42 -17.79 -15.90
N HIS A 133 -13.76 -17.50 -17.02
CA HIS A 133 -14.10 -16.45 -17.98
C HIS A 133 -14.09 -15.01 -17.39
N ILE A 134 -13.30 -14.76 -16.35
CA ILE A 134 -13.06 -13.40 -15.81
C ILE A 134 -12.12 -12.62 -16.73
N ILE A 135 -11.14 -13.30 -17.31
CA ILE A 135 -10.22 -12.76 -18.32
C ILE A 135 -10.24 -13.66 -19.57
N PRO A 136 -9.93 -13.12 -20.77
CA PRO A 136 -9.88 -13.93 -21.98
C PRO A 136 -8.68 -14.89 -22.02
N ASP A 137 -8.87 -16.03 -22.70
CA ASP A 137 -7.82 -17.04 -22.92
C ASP A 137 -6.59 -16.52 -23.67
N THR A 138 -6.75 -15.43 -24.41
CA THR A 138 -5.69 -14.79 -25.20
C THR A 138 -4.63 -14.11 -24.34
N VAL A 139 -4.92 -13.86 -23.05
CA VAL A 139 -4.00 -13.21 -22.12
C VAL A 139 -2.76 -14.09 -21.94
N ARG A 140 -1.59 -13.52 -22.22
CA ARG A 140 -0.30 -14.18 -22.14
C ARG A 140 0.15 -14.37 -20.70
N ASP A 141 0.92 -15.41 -20.49
CA ASP A 141 1.50 -15.76 -19.20
C ASP A 141 2.57 -14.74 -18.75
N VAL A 142 2.85 -14.74 -17.46
CA VAL A 142 3.88 -13.91 -16.82
C VAL A 142 5.20 -14.66 -16.67
N ASP A 143 6.30 -13.91 -16.75
CA ASP A 143 7.66 -14.44 -16.62
C ASP A 143 8.58 -13.42 -15.95
N SER A 144 9.66 -13.90 -15.33
CA SER A 144 10.63 -13.06 -14.62
C SER A 144 11.49 -12.16 -15.53
N THR A 145 11.38 -12.29 -16.86
CA THR A 145 12.14 -11.52 -17.84
C THR A 145 11.39 -10.25 -18.27
N ASN A 146 10.06 -10.29 -18.21
CA ASN A 146 9.17 -9.22 -18.64
C ASN A 146 8.36 -8.60 -17.48
N TYR A 147 8.30 -9.27 -16.33
CA TYR A 147 7.56 -8.82 -15.17
C TYR A 147 8.45 -8.66 -13.95
N GLU A 148 8.06 -7.73 -13.10
CA GLU A 148 8.63 -7.49 -11.79
C GLU A 148 7.59 -7.87 -10.73
N ALA A 149 8.05 -8.52 -9.66
CA ALA A 149 7.21 -8.89 -8.52
C ALA A 149 7.77 -8.25 -7.25
N VAL A 150 6.95 -7.50 -6.52
CA VAL A 150 7.34 -6.81 -5.30
C VAL A 150 6.36 -7.15 -4.18
N LEU A 151 6.89 -7.58 -3.03
CA LEU A 151 6.09 -7.86 -1.84
C LEU A 151 5.80 -6.57 -1.09
N TYR A 152 4.52 -6.30 -0.87
CA TYR A 152 4.02 -5.18 -0.07
C TYR A 152 3.31 -5.69 1.19
N SER A 153 3.26 -4.82 2.19
CA SER A 153 2.25 -4.88 3.25
C SER A 153 1.18 -3.85 2.92
N ALA A 154 -0.01 -4.32 2.55
CA ALA A 154 -1.20 -3.49 2.41
C ALA A 154 -1.75 -3.20 3.81
N ILE A 155 -1.79 -1.94 4.20
CA ILE A 155 -2.20 -1.48 5.53
C ILE A 155 -3.49 -0.68 5.37
N ASP A 156 -4.55 -1.05 6.08
CA ASP A 156 -5.76 -0.23 6.16
C ASP A 156 -5.40 1.10 6.84
N VAL A 157 -5.61 2.22 6.14
CA VAL A 157 -5.25 3.56 6.63
C VAL A 157 -6.07 3.93 7.87
N LEU A 158 -7.33 3.50 7.94
CA LEU A 158 -8.23 3.77 9.06
C LEU A 158 -7.92 2.85 10.25
N GLU A 159 -7.46 1.63 9.97
CA GLU A 159 -7.10 0.64 10.98
C GLU A 159 -5.71 0.03 10.73
N PRO A 160 -4.60 0.74 11.03
CA PRO A 160 -3.24 0.30 10.68
C PRO A 160 -2.78 -1.03 11.30
N ARG A 161 -3.55 -1.56 12.26
CA ARG A 161 -3.35 -2.88 12.84
C ARG A 161 -3.84 -4.01 11.93
N ASN A 162 -4.70 -3.69 10.98
CA ASN A 162 -5.17 -4.58 9.95
C ASN A 162 -4.25 -4.43 8.73
N ASN A 163 -3.32 -5.37 8.59
CA ASN A 163 -2.40 -5.41 7.47
C ASN A 163 -2.40 -6.80 6.84
N VAL A 164 -2.28 -6.83 5.51
CA VAL A 164 -2.21 -8.06 4.72
C VAL A 164 -0.98 -8.00 3.84
N ALA A 165 -0.28 -9.11 3.70
CA ALA A 165 0.84 -9.23 2.77
C ALA A 165 0.30 -9.42 1.35
N VAL A 166 0.78 -8.60 0.40
CA VAL A 166 0.27 -8.56 -0.98
C VAL A 166 1.45 -8.52 -1.94
N TRP A 167 1.47 -9.44 -2.91
CA TRP A 167 2.38 -9.37 -4.05
C TRP A 167 1.80 -8.46 -5.12
N LYS A 168 2.57 -7.45 -5.55
CA LYS A 168 2.31 -6.72 -6.78
C LYS A 168 3.14 -7.32 -7.90
N VAL A 169 2.48 -7.85 -8.93
CA VAL A 169 3.12 -8.33 -10.16
C VAL A 169 2.80 -7.36 -11.28
N SER A 170 3.84 -6.73 -11.83
CA SER A 170 3.72 -5.64 -12.81
C SER A 170 4.56 -5.91 -14.04
N LEU A 171 4.05 -5.54 -15.21
CA LEU A 171 4.81 -5.58 -16.46
C LEU A 171 5.95 -4.55 -16.37
N SER A 172 7.19 -4.99 -16.52
CA SER A 172 8.37 -4.13 -16.35
C SER A 172 8.39 -3.00 -17.39
N THR A 173 8.44 -1.75 -16.94
CA THR A 173 8.46 -0.55 -17.80
C THR A 173 9.84 -0.26 -18.40
N ASN A 174 10.87 -1.02 -18.01
CA ASN A 174 12.24 -0.96 -18.56
C ASN A 174 12.32 -1.26 -20.08
N ARG A 175 11.26 -1.77 -20.69
CA ARG A 175 11.14 -1.92 -22.14
C ARG A 175 10.02 -1.02 -22.66
N GLN A 176 10.33 0.24 -22.97
CA GLN A 176 9.43 1.21 -23.62
C GLN A 176 8.77 0.70 -24.93
N ASN A 177 9.23 -0.42 -25.49
CA ASN A 177 8.71 -1.05 -26.71
C ASN A 177 8.18 -2.48 -26.51
N ALA A 178 7.90 -2.92 -25.28
CA ALA A 178 7.27 -4.22 -25.07
C ALA A 178 5.84 -4.21 -25.65
N ASP A 179 5.50 -5.20 -26.47
CA ASP A 179 4.12 -5.41 -26.92
C ASP A 179 3.23 -5.74 -25.71
N LYS A 180 2.42 -4.76 -25.31
CA LYS A 180 1.49 -4.83 -24.17
C LYS A 180 0.16 -5.53 -24.52
N SER A 181 -0.04 -5.93 -25.79
CA SER A 181 -1.30 -6.54 -26.23
C SER A 181 -1.52 -7.90 -25.55
N ASN A 182 -2.73 -8.12 -25.03
CA ASN A 182 -3.12 -9.36 -24.34
C ASN A 182 -2.17 -9.73 -23.19
N ARG A 183 -1.83 -8.77 -22.33
CA ARG A 183 -0.94 -8.99 -21.19
C ARG A 183 -1.55 -8.47 -19.92
N LEU A 184 -1.19 -9.12 -18.83
CA LEU A 184 -1.34 -8.55 -17.50
C LEU A 184 -0.48 -7.28 -17.41
N ILE A 185 -1.05 -6.21 -16.88
CA ILE A 185 -0.35 -4.95 -16.63
C ILE A 185 0.08 -4.91 -15.18
N ASP A 186 -0.90 -4.99 -14.27
CA ASP A 186 -0.70 -5.04 -12.83
C ASP A 186 -1.64 -6.10 -12.23
N ALA A 187 -1.17 -6.87 -11.26
CA ALA A 187 -2.01 -7.69 -10.37
C ALA A 187 -1.55 -7.57 -8.93
N TYR A 188 -2.51 -7.57 -8.01
CA TYR A 188 -2.32 -7.58 -6.57
C TYR A 188 -2.83 -8.91 -6.03
N LEU A 189 -1.91 -9.76 -5.60
CA LEU A 189 -2.18 -11.11 -5.14
C LEU A 189 -1.99 -11.21 -3.63
N ASP A 190 -2.86 -11.95 -2.96
CA ASP A 190 -2.67 -12.37 -1.59
C ASP A 190 -1.37 -13.16 -1.43
N ALA A 191 -0.52 -12.75 -0.49
CA ALA A 191 0.81 -13.34 -0.37
C ALA A 191 0.82 -14.77 0.17
N ASP A 192 -0.27 -15.23 0.79
CA ASP A 192 -0.37 -16.59 1.30
C ASP A 192 -1.07 -17.53 0.30
N SER A 193 -2.21 -17.09 -0.25
CA SER A 193 -3.08 -17.92 -1.10
C SER A 193 -2.89 -17.74 -2.60
N GLY A 194 -2.25 -16.66 -3.04
CA GLY A 194 -2.13 -16.30 -4.45
C GLY A 194 -3.43 -15.82 -5.10
N LYS A 195 -4.49 -15.60 -4.31
CA LYS A 195 -5.75 -15.06 -4.84
C LYS A 195 -5.60 -13.62 -5.28
N VAL A 196 -6.20 -13.27 -6.42
CA VAL A 196 -6.14 -11.90 -6.94
C VAL A 196 -7.19 -11.00 -6.27
N TYR A 197 -6.71 -9.89 -5.68
CA TYR A 197 -7.55 -8.81 -5.18
C TYR A 197 -7.92 -7.85 -6.30
N GLU A 198 -6.92 -7.38 -7.03
CA GLU A 198 -7.09 -6.40 -8.11
C GLU A 198 -6.23 -6.78 -9.30
N PHE A 199 -6.69 -6.45 -10.51
CA PHE A 199 -5.90 -6.64 -11.71
C PHE A 199 -6.25 -5.62 -12.80
N TYR A 200 -5.28 -5.43 -13.69
CA TYR A 200 -5.37 -4.64 -14.91
C TYR A 200 -4.81 -5.49 -16.04
N VAL A 201 -5.61 -5.76 -17.07
CA VAL A 201 -5.23 -6.65 -18.17
C VAL A 201 -5.61 -6.01 -19.50
N ARG A 202 -4.65 -5.94 -20.42
CA ARG A 202 -4.95 -5.56 -21.81
C ARG A 202 -5.56 -6.75 -22.53
N THR A 203 -6.62 -6.50 -23.26
CA THR A 203 -7.43 -7.50 -23.95
C THR A 203 -7.80 -7.03 -25.35
N GLN A 204 -8.28 -7.95 -26.19
CA GLN A 204 -8.89 -7.65 -27.49
C GLN A 204 -10.40 -7.43 -27.41
N LEU A 205 -11.01 -7.73 -26.26
CA LEU A 205 -12.43 -7.51 -26.03
C LEU A 205 -12.75 -6.02 -26.05
N LYS A 206 -13.94 -5.70 -26.56
CA LYS A 206 -14.55 -4.38 -26.42
C LYS A 206 -15.50 -4.35 -25.22
N TRP A 207 -15.79 -3.15 -24.74
CA TRP A 207 -16.72 -2.95 -23.62
C TRP A 207 -18.08 -3.60 -23.86
N GLU A 208 -18.62 -3.54 -25.08
CA GLU A 208 -19.92 -4.12 -25.42
C GLU A 208 -19.97 -5.65 -25.33
N GLU A 209 -18.80 -6.29 -25.37
CA GLU A 209 -18.64 -7.74 -25.27
C GLU A 209 -18.46 -8.21 -23.82
N ILE A 210 -18.29 -7.28 -22.87
CA ILE A 210 -17.95 -7.57 -21.48
C ILE A 210 -19.23 -7.59 -20.62
N ASP A 211 -19.60 -8.78 -20.15
CA ASP A 211 -20.63 -8.91 -19.11
C ASP A 211 -20.03 -8.69 -17.72
N THR A 212 -20.07 -7.43 -17.29
CA THR A 212 -19.62 -6.99 -15.96
C THR A 212 -20.27 -7.77 -14.80
N TYR A 213 -21.53 -8.21 -14.92
CA TYR A 213 -22.21 -8.89 -13.82
C TYR A 213 -21.71 -10.33 -13.66
N GLU A 214 -21.56 -11.06 -14.77
CA GLU A 214 -21.01 -12.42 -14.72
C GLU A 214 -19.55 -12.43 -14.27
N ILE A 215 -18.74 -11.43 -14.67
CA ILE A 215 -17.35 -11.29 -14.17
C ILE A 215 -17.31 -11.07 -12.66
N VAL A 216 -18.07 -10.10 -12.12
CA VAL A 216 -18.03 -9.82 -10.67
C VAL A 216 -18.56 -11.00 -9.85
N LYS A 217 -19.54 -11.73 -10.37
CA LYS A 217 -20.14 -12.90 -9.74
C LYS A 217 -19.18 -14.10 -9.75
N ALA A 218 -18.49 -14.33 -10.86
CA ALA A 218 -17.44 -15.35 -10.95
C ALA A 218 -16.29 -15.02 -9.99
N TRP A 219 -15.85 -13.75 -9.96
CA TRP A 219 -14.83 -13.29 -9.03
C TRP A 219 -15.26 -13.43 -7.56
N ALA A 220 -16.51 -13.08 -7.25
CA ALA A 220 -17.07 -13.27 -5.91
C ALA A 220 -17.03 -14.74 -5.48
N SER A 221 -17.44 -15.66 -6.37
CA SER A 221 -17.38 -17.09 -6.11
C SER A 221 -15.94 -17.59 -5.91
N TYR A 222 -14.99 -17.09 -6.70
CA TYR A 222 -13.56 -17.38 -6.55
C TYR A 222 -13.00 -16.90 -5.21
N MET A 223 -13.44 -15.74 -4.74
CA MET A 223 -13.05 -15.18 -3.45
C MET A 223 -13.80 -15.81 -2.25
N GLY A 224 -14.90 -16.51 -2.48
CA GLY A 224 -15.77 -17.03 -1.42
C GLY A 224 -16.68 -15.96 -0.80
N LEU A 225 -17.01 -14.92 -1.56
CA LEU A 225 -17.85 -13.79 -1.18
C LEU A 225 -19.33 -14.05 -1.51
N PRO A 226 -20.27 -13.36 -0.83
CA PRO A 226 -21.69 -13.43 -1.16
C PRO A 226 -21.97 -12.86 -2.56
N VAL A 227 -23.18 -13.09 -3.06
CA VAL A 227 -23.60 -12.57 -4.37
C VAL A 227 -23.57 -11.02 -4.37
N PRO A 228 -22.92 -10.40 -5.37
CA PRO A 228 -22.86 -8.94 -5.47
C PRO A 228 -24.23 -8.33 -5.79
N SER A 229 -24.47 -7.12 -5.28
CA SER A 229 -25.58 -6.26 -5.71
C SER A 229 -25.03 -5.09 -6.52
N GLU A 230 -25.79 -4.61 -7.52
CA GLU A 230 -25.41 -3.40 -8.25
C GLU A 230 -25.36 -2.20 -7.29
N TYR A 231 -24.34 -1.35 -7.47
CA TYR A 231 -24.16 -0.14 -6.70
C TYR A 231 -24.19 1.06 -7.65
N GLU A 232 -25.25 1.85 -7.57
CA GLU A 232 -25.32 3.13 -8.27
C GLU A 232 -24.49 4.17 -7.50
N THR A 233 -23.50 4.75 -8.18
CA THR A 233 -22.73 5.86 -7.65
C THR A 233 -23.41 7.17 -7.97
N ASP A 234 -23.58 8.04 -6.98
CA ASP A 234 -24.12 9.39 -7.18
C ASP A 234 -23.11 10.30 -7.91
N ASN A 235 -21.82 9.94 -7.91
CA ASN A 235 -20.75 10.70 -8.55
C ASN A 235 -20.14 9.93 -9.73
N PRO A 236 -20.41 10.36 -10.98
CA PRO A 236 -19.89 9.71 -12.18
C PRO A 236 -18.40 9.99 -12.43
N LEU A 237 -17.80 10.98 -11.76
CA LEU A 237 -16.40 11.41 -11.94
C LEU A 237 -15.39 10.65 -11.06
N LEU A 238 -15.83 9.63 -10.33
CA LEU A 238 -14.95 8.83 -9.47
C LEU A 238 -13.99 7.93 -10.27
N GLU A 239 -14.28 7.70 -11.54
CA GLU A 239 -13.48 6.85 -12.42
C GLU A 239 -12.97 7.67 -13.60
N SER A 240 -11.74 7.39 -14.02
CA SER A 240 -11.09 8.03 -15.17
C SER A 240 -11.60 7.49 -16.52
N THR A 241 -12.55 6.55 -16.51
CA THR A 241 -13.24 6.01 -17.68
C THR A 241 -14.76 6.12 -17.50
N PRO A 242 -15.52 6.40 -18.56
CA PRO A 242 -16.98 6.28 -18.53
C PRO A 242 -17.47 4.82 -18.57
N TYR A 243 -16.59 3.86 -18.90
CA TYR A 243 -16.94 2.45 -19.02
C TYR A 243 -16.61 1.71 -17.73
N TYR A 244 -17.53 1.77 -16.77
CA TYR A 244 -17.42 0.99 -15.54
C TYR A 244 -18.79 0.63 -14.96
N LYS A 245 -18.80 -0.40 -14.13
CA LYS A 245 -19.89 -0.71 -13.21
C LYS A 245 -19.35 -1.02 -11.82
N LYS A 246 -20.12 -0.63 -10.80
CA LYS A 246 -19.79 -0.86 -9.39
C LYS A 246 -20.76 -1.85 -8.78
N TYR A 247 -20.23 -2.67 -7.89
CA TYR A 247 -20.96 -3.71 -7.18
C TYR A 247 -20.63 -3.64 -5.70
N VAL A 248 -21.62 -3.86 -4.85
CA VAL A 248 -21.46 -3.86 -3.41
C VAL A 248 -21.61 -5.27 -2.85
N PHE A 249 -20.70 -5.62 -1.95
CA PHE A 249 -20.74 -6.80 -1.11
C PHE A 249 -21.05 -6.37 0.32
N SER A 250 -22.08 -6.97 0.90
CA SER A 250 -22.41 -6.75 2.32
C SER A 250 -21.42 -7.52 3.19
N GLY A 251 -20.56 -6.81 3.91
CA GLY A 251 -19.62 -7.39 4.88
C GLY A 251 -20.27 -7.67 6.24
N MET A 252 -19.45 -8.04 7.23
CA MET A 252 -19.92 -8.10 8.63
C MET A 252 -20.02 -6.68 9.19
N GLY A 253 -21.21 -6.28 9.65
CA GLY A 253 -21.47 -4.96 10.24
C GLY A 253 -21.82 -3.88 9.20
N GLU A 254 -21.35 -2.65 9.40
CA GLU A 254 -21.57 -1.52 8.47
C GLU A 254 -20.53 -1.45 7.34
N GLN A 255 -19.54 -2.35 7.33
CA GLN A 255 -18.50 -2.37 6.32
C GLN A 255 -19.05 -2.92 5.00
N LYS A 256 -18.98 -2.07 3.96
CA LYS A 256 -19.28 -2.44 2.59
C LYS A 256 -17.96 -2.59 1.83
N THR A 257 -17.92 -3.52 0.90
CA THR A 257 -16.83 -3.64 -0.06
C THR A 257 -17.41 -3.34 -1.42
N ILE A 258 -16.85 -2.34 -2.10
CA ILE A 258 -17.24 -1.96 -3.45
C ILE A 258 -16.21 -2.54 -4.40
N VAL A 259 -16.68 -3.25 -5.43
CA VAL A 259 -15.84 -3.74 -6.52
C VAL A 259 -16.23 -3.00 -7.78
N THR A 260 -15.24 -2.43 -8.44
CA THR A 260 -15.44 -1.74 -9.72
C THR A 260 -14.83 -2.59 -10.82
N ILE A 261 -15.65 -2.95 -11.80
CA ILE A 261 -15.18 -3.48 -13.08
C ILE A 261 -15.25 -2.35 -14.08
N GLY A 262 -14.13 -2.07 -14.74
CA GLY A 262 -14.10 -1.03 -15.76
C GLY A 262 -13.17 -1.35 -16.90
N PHE A 263 -13.23 -0.49 -17.91
CA PHE A 263 -12.51 -0.69 -19.15
C PHE A 263 -11.98 0.64 -19.69
N TYR A 264 -10.70 0.67 -20.06
CA TYR A 264 -10.10 1.80 -20.76
C TYR A 264 -10.08 1.52 -22.27
N GLU A 265 -11.05 2.10 -22.99
CA GLU A 265 -11.22 1.89 -24.43
C GLU A 265 -9.98 2.30 -25.25
N GLY A 266 -9.29 3.39 -24.87
CA GLY A 266 -8.13 3.90 -25.60
C GLY A 266 -6.93 2.94 -25.64
N ILE A 267 -6.82 2.04 -24.67
CA ILE A 267 -5.70 1.09 -24.51
C ILE A 267 -6.17 -0.37 -24.40
N ASN A 268 -7.47 -0.62 -24.58
CA ASN A 268 -8.17 -1.89 -24.39
C ASN A 268 -7.80 -2.62 -23.09
N GLU A 269 -7.92 -1.94 -21.96
CA GLU A 269 -7.54 -2.47 -20.65
C GLU A 269 -8.76 -2.70 -19.77
N LEU A 270 -9.04 -3.97 -19.46
CA LEU A 270 -10.03 -4.39 -18.47
C LEU A 270 -9.39 -4.34 -17.08
N PHE A 271 -10.12 -3.81 -16.11
CA PHE A 271 -9.67 -3.80 -14.72
C PHE A 271 -10.76 -4.21 -13.75
N LEU A 272 -10.31 -4.79 -12.64
CA LEU A 272 -11.08 -5.03 -11.44
C LEU A 272 -10.32 -4.40 -10.26
N LYS A 273 -10.99 -3.51 -9.53
CA LYS A 273 -10.44 -2.85 -8.34
C LYS A 273 -11.41 -2.92 -7.16
N ILE A 274 -10.88 -2.86 -5.96
CA ILE A 274 -11.64 -2.91 -4.70
C ILE A 274 -11.53 -1.56 -4.00
N SER A 275 -12.65 -1.05 -3.50
CA SER A 275 -12.70 0.10 -2.61
C SER A 275 -13.64 -0.19 -1.44
N LYS A 276 -13.63 0.70 -0.44
CA LYS A 276 -14.59 0.69 0.66
C LYS A 276 -15.82 1.54 0.32
#